data_AF-A0A1V9ZKW6-F1
#
_entry.id   AF-A0A1V9ZKW6-F1
#
_cell.length_a   1.000
_cell.length_b   1.000
_cell.length_c   1.000
_cell.angle_alpha   90.00
_cell.angle_beta   90.00
_cell.angle_gamma   90.00
#
_symmetry.space_group_name_H-M   'P 1'
#
loop_
_entity.id
_entity.type
_entity.pdbx_description
1 polymer ?
#
loop_
_entity_poly.entity_id
_entity_poly.type
_entity_poly.pdbx_seq_one_letter_code
_entity_poly.pdbx_strand_id
1 'polypeptide(L)'
;MRSMMESPPKPPMTASTPDPFLHKLALDAGQINVEVPVPARPLKVLVGTWNVGNKMPPATADGLSAWIPQHGGDYDVIAIGLQESSFRKPSSKSELHDKDGKEDKYESDDEDEDNEEVDAAKEAPVDAAKETPVDAAKEAPAEASKEAPPPLIKSASSKRSMVSHYAFFHQLEHHVGPSYVVAGSVELMEIRLIVFVHERNAVTDVEKTTEATGVGNVIGNKGGAVLKLTVDGLSLCFVNCHLAAHEAQKFLDRRNSDCAEILNGARVGLKSLSIDHQFDHAFWFGDMNYRINLEYGGGDALAKDAHWDAVHALVMAKDFATLYANDQLQHQLAEGKALAGWSTAPCDFPPTFKRVRGRETEFTRQRVPSYCDRILWTSLPGYASHLKLLKYACVETISTSDHKPVFGAFELARYAPTPPTTARPHQSIEVQFSNVAASNLLAMDITGTSDPYIKFYCPIAGMLVDDEPGKHHPQSGIVKASVNPEWTDDQLPTLKLRARLHELQKVHLVLVLMDYDATSADDALGEVVLCLQDLYSPDGPVAFERPVILNGVATGILRGAATVSPSDKGLASWEKPSEAVPGCSCAAM
;
A
#
# COMPACT_ATOMS: atom_id res chain seq x y z
N MET A 1 -21.92 16.41 33.20
CA MET A 1 -20.98 17.10 32.30
C MET A 1 -19.65 16.37 32.38
N ARG A 2 -19.45 15.36 31.52
CA ARG A 2 -18.20 14.61 31.40
C ARG A 2 -17.70 14.79 29.97
N SER A 3 -16.43 15.13 29.88
CA SER A 3 -15.69 15.49 28.66
C SER A 3 -15.83 14.41 27.61
N MET A 4 -16.20 14.80 26.39
CA MET A 4 -15.98 13.99 25.20
C MET A 4 -14.48 13.71 25.13
N MET A 5 -14.10 12.44 24.99
CA MET A 5 -12.72 12.07 24.65
C MET A 5 -12.48 12.58 23.24
N GLU A 6 -11.73 13.68 23.14
CA GLU A 6 -11.11 14.08 21.88
C GLU A 6 -10.22 12.91 21.42
N SER A 7 -10.39 12.52 20.16
CA SER A 7 -9.47 11.63 19.45
C SER A 7 -8.02 12.07 19.73
N PRO A 8 -7.07 11.13 19.95
CA PRO A 8 -5.68 11.50 20.17
C PRO A 8 -5.22 12.43 19.06
N PRO A 9 -4.47 13.50 19.37
CA PRO A 9 -4.02 14.45 18.37
C PRO A 9 -3.21 13.67 17.33
N LYS A 10 -3.68 13.69 16.07
CA LYS A 10 -2.83 13.32 14.94
C LYS A 10 -1.51 14.09 15.11
N PRO A 11 -0.34 13.44 15.03
CA PRO A 11 0.90 14.19 14.92
C PRO A 11 0.71 15.21 13.79
N PRO A 12 1.14 16.46 13.96
CA PRO A 12 0.91 17.47 12.95
C PRO A 12 1.61 17.00 11.68
N MET A 13 0.83 16.51 10.73
CA MET A 13 1.23 16.51 9.34
C MET A 13 1.22 17.99 8.95
N THR A 14 2.30 18.69 9.27
CA THR A 14 2.54 19.99 8.68
C THR A 14 2.66 19.70 7.19
N ALA A 15 1.59 19.95 6.44
CA ALA A 15 1.71 20.14 5.01
C ALA A 15 2.69 21.30 4.86
N SER A 16 3.95 21.00 4.55
CA SER A 16 4.92 22.03 4.23
C SER A 16 4.33 22.72 3.00
N THR A 17 3.99 23.99 3.16
CA THR A 17 3.68 24.79 1.98
C THR A 17 5.00 24.85 1.21
N PRO A 18 5.04 24.55 -0.10
CA PRO A 18 6.24 24.64 -0.89
C PRO A 18 6.98 25.94 -0.58
N ASP A 19 8.27 25.85 -0.31
CA ASP A 19 9.07 27.06 -0.08
C ASP A 19 8.80 28.07 -1.22
N PRO A 20 8.45 29.33 -0.91
CA PRO A 20 8.05 30.30 -1.93
C PRO A 20 9.07 30.49 -3.05
N PHE A 21 10.36 30.30 -2.75
CA PHE A 21 11.42 30.34 -3.76
C PHE A 21 11.38 29.12 -4.67
N LEU A 22 11.20 27.91 -4.13
CA LEU A 22 11.01 26.70 -4.95
C LEU A 22 9.79 26.83 -5.86
N HIS A 23 8.69 27.36 -5.33
CA HIS A 23 7.47 27.60 -6.10
C HIS A 23 7.70 28.61 -7.23
N LYS A 24 8.39 29.73 -6.94
CA LYS A 24 8.77 30.72 -7.94
C LYS A 24 9.69 30.12 -9.01
N LEU A 25 10.69 29.34 -8.62
CA LEU A 25 11.62 28.71 -9.55
C LEU A 25 10.89 27.72 -10.48
N ALA A 26 9.91 27.00 -9.94
CA ALA A 26 9.07 26.10 -10.72
C ALA A 26 8.14 26.86 -11.69
N LEU A 27 7.61 28.03 -11.30
CA LEU A 27 6.88 28.95 -12.20
C LEU A 27 7.78 29.45 -13.33
N ASP A 28 8.97 29.95 -12.99
CA ASP A 28 9.96 30.52 -13.92
C ASP A 28 10.50 29.45 -14.90
N ALA A 29 10.63 28.20 -14.44
CA ALA A 29 11.00 27.05 -15.26
C ALA A 29 9.87 26.58 -16.21
N GLY A 30 8.72 27.27 -16.23
CA GLY A 30 7.54 26.89 -17.01
C GLY A 30 6.87 25.60 -16.53
N GLN A 31 7.19 25.13 -15.32
CA GLN A 31 6.55 23.96 -14.72
C GLN A 31 5.24 24.31 -13.99
N ILE A 32 5.02 25.59 -13.65
CA ILE A 32 3.82 26.02 -12.90
C ILE A 32 2.96 27.12 -13.60
N ASN A 33 3.30 27.71 -14.77
CA ASN A 33 2.45 28.80 -15.36
C ASN A 33 1.94 28.64 -16.82
N VAL A 34 0.60 28.68 -16.92
CA VAL A 34 -0.30 29.28 -17.94
C VAL A 34 -0.09 28.96 -19.43
N GLU A 35 -0.23 27.70 -19.80
CA GLU A 35 -1.00 27.19 -20.96
C GLU A 35 -0.85 25.66 -20.94
N VAL A 36 -1.27 25.05 -19.84
CA VAL A 36 -1.54 23.61 -19.83
C VAL A 36 -2.66 23.40 -20.86
N PRO A 37 -2.58 22.44 -21.80
CA PRO A 37 -3.74 22.05 -22.59
C PRO A 37 -4.79 21.45 -21.65
N VAL A 38 -5.57 22.32 -20.99
CA VAL A 38 -6.50 22.03 -19.88
C VAL A 38 -5.77 21.41 -18.67
N PRO A 39 -5.95 21.87 -17.41
CA PRO A 39 -5.47 21.09 -16.27
C PRO A 39 -6.04 19.68 -16.42
N ALA A 40 -5.18 18.69 -16.61
CA ALA A 40 -5.61 17.32 -16.81
C ALA A 40 -6.49 16.96 -15.62
N ARG A 41 -7.78 16.70 -15.89
CA ARG A 41 -8.76 16.39 -14.86
C ARG A 41 -8.16 15.36 -13.88
N PRO A 42 -8.39 15.48 -12.57
CA PRO A 42 -7.89 14.51 -11.59
C PRO A 42 -8.19 13.06 -12.01
N LEU A 43 -7.29 12.14 -11.65
CA LEU A 43 -7.50 10.72 -11.89
C LEU A 43 -8.56 10.22 -10.90
N LYS A 44 -9.66 9.66 -11.39
CA LYS A 44 -10.68 9.05 -10.52
C LYS A 44 -10.42 7.57 -10.35
N VAL A 45 -10.32 7.10 -9.11
CA VAL A 45 -10.02 5.70 -8.80
C VAL A 45 -11.17 5.11 -7.99
N LEU A 46 -11.73 3.99 -8.45
CA LEU A 46 -12.66 3.16 -7.69
C LEU A 46 -11.93 1.93 -7.17
N VAL A 47 -11.92 1.72 -5.86
CA VAL A 47 -11.42 0.50 -5.22
C VAL A 47 -12.60 -0.23 -4.63
N GLY A 48 -12.78 -1.51 -4.98
CA GLY A 48 -13.84 -2.35 -4.46
C GLY A 48 -13.28 -3.64 -3.85
N THR A 49 -13.81 -4.06 -2.71
CA THR A 49 -13.53 -5.37 -2.12
C THR A 49 -14.82 -6.14 -1.85
N TRP A 50 -14.79 -7.45 -2.06
CA TRP A 50 -15.91 -8.32 -1.71
C TRP A 50 -15.50 -9.78 -1.50
N ASN A 51 -15.69 -10.29 -0.29
CA ASN A 51 -15.70 -11.73 -0.06
C ASN A 51 -16.99 -12.32 -0.64
N VAL A 52 -16.89 -13.09 -1.73
CA VAL A 52 -18.07 -13.61 -2.44
C VAL A 52 -18.62 -14.90 -1.84
N GLY A 53 -18.03 -15.41 -0.75
CA GLY A 53 -18.52 -16.59 -0.02
C GLY A 53 -18.64 -17.84 -0.89
N ASN A 54 -17.76 -17.98 -1.90
CA ASN A 54 -17.80 -19.01 -2.94
C ASN A 54 -19.14 -19.13 -3.67
N LYS A 55 -19.96 -18.06 -3.68
CA LYS A 55 -21.20 -17.96 -4.43
C LYS A 55 -21.03 -17.06 -5.65
N MET A 56 -21.75 -17.37 -6.71
CA MET A 56 -21.75 -16.52 -7.89
C MET A 56 -22.42 -15.17 -7.55
N PRO A 57 -21.79 -14.05 -7.90
CA PRO A 57 -22.39 -12.72 -7.81
C PRO A 57 -23.73 -12.60 -8.54
N PRO A 58 -24.54 -11.55 -8.24
CA PRO A 58 -25.79 -11.29 -8.95
C PRO A 58 -25.61 -11.38 -10.46
N ALA A 59 -26.44 -12.17 -11.12
CA ALA A 59 -26.35 -12.41 -12.57
C ALA A 59 -26.77 -11.19 -13.41
N THR A 60 -27.43 -10.20 -12.81
CA THR A 60 -27.96 -9.02 -13.51
C THR A 60 -27.01 -7.82 -13.41
N ALA A 61 -26.90 -7.05 -14.50
CA ALA A 61 -26.13 -5.82 -14.54
C ALA A 61 -26.64 -4.77 -13.53
N ASP A 62 -27.94 -4.77 -13.23
CA ASP A 62 -28.54 -3.87 -12.24
C ASP A 62 -28.00 -4.15 -10.83
N GLY A 63 -27.72 -5.42 -10.50
CA GLY A 63 -27.13 -5.79 -9.22
C GLY A 63 -25.73 -5.23 -9.04
N LEU A 64 -24.87 -5.35 -10.05
CA LEU A 64 -23.50 -4.83 -10.02
C LEU A 64 -23.42 -3.30 -10.08
N SER A 65 -24.39 -2.65 -10.72
CA SER A 65 -24.43 -1.19 -10.89
C SER A 65 -24.44 -0.41 -9.56
N ALA A 66 -24.92 -1.04 -8.48
CA ALA A 66 -24.89 -0.46 -7.14
C ALA A 66 -23.49 -0.43 -6.51
N TRP A 67 -22.58 -1.29 -6.99
CA TRP A 67 -21.21 -1.40 -6.52
C TRP A 67 -20.21 -0.72 -7.47
N ILE A 68 -20.30 -1.05 -8.74
CA ILE A 68 -19.48 -0.52 -9.83
C ILE A 68 -20.44 0.11 -10.83
N PRO A 69 -20.35 1.40 -11.16
CA PRO A 69 -21.26 1.98 -12.13
C PRO A 69 -21.22 1.25 -13.47
N GLN A 70 -22.37 1.12 -14.12
CA GLN A 70 -22.45 0.56 -15.46
C GLN A 70 -21.53 1.34 -16.42
N HIS A 71 -20.82 0.62 -17.29
CA HIS A 71 -19.79 1.19 -18.18
C HIS A 71 -18.63 1.88 -17.45
N GLY A 72 -18.38 1.52 -16.19
CA GLY A 72 -17.30 2.06 -15.37
C GLY A 72 -17.52 3.49 -14.88
N GLY A 73 -18.63 4.15 -15.26
CA GLY A 73 -18.92 5.52 -14.87
C GLY A 73 -17.89 6.52 -15.40
N ASP A 74 -17.44 7.44 -14.55
CA ASP A 74 -16.41 8.42 -14.90
C ASP A 74 -15.03 8.10 -14.31
N TYR A 75 -14.84 6.90 -13.76
CA TYR A 75 -13.58 6.46 -13.16
C TYR A 75 -12.51 6.21 -14.22
N ASP A 76 -11.26 6.51 -13.89
CA ASP A 76 -10.10 6.21 -14.73
C ASP A 76 -9.52 4.84 -14.45
N VAL A 77 -9.51 4.46 -13.18
CA VAL A 77 -9.00 3.18 -12.70
C VAL A 77 -10.07 2.54 -11.83
N ILE A 78 -10.34 1.25 -12.06
CA ILE A 78 -11.24 0.45 -11.24
C ILE A 78 -10.48 -0.80 -10.78
N ALA A 79 -10.18 -0.88 -9.49
CA ALA A 79 -9.49 -2.01 -8.87
C ALA A 79 -10.48 -2.83 -8.03
N ILE A 80 -10.65 -4.11 -8.35
CA ILE A 80 -11.60 -5.01 -7.69
C ILE A 80 -10.86 -6.19 -7.07
N GLY A 81 -10.99 -6.31 -5.75
CA GLY A 81 -10.48 -7.40 -4.93
C GLY A 81 -11.59 -8.33 -4.50
N LEU A 82 -11.35 -9.64 -4.60
CA LEU A 82 -12.29 -10.68 -4.21
C LEU A 82 -11.60 -11.71 -3.33
N GLN A 83 -12.37 -12.29 -2.41
CA GLN A 83 -11.97 -13.39 -1.53
C GLN A 83 -13.02 -14.49 -1.61
N GLU A 84 -12.65 -15.73 -1.27
CA GLU A 84 -13.50 -16.92 -1.44
C GLU A 84 -14.11 -16.99 -2.85
N SER A 85 -13.25 -16.79 -3.86
CA SER A 85 -13.64 -16.62 -5.25
C SER A 85 -13.36 -17.86 -6.12
N SER A 86 -13.68 -19.06 -5.62
CA SER A 86 -13.39 -20.33 -6.32
C SER A 86 -14.58 -20.96 -7.05
N PHE A 87 -15.74 -20.29 -7.11
CA PHE A 87 -16.91 -20.84 -7.79
C PHE A 87 -16.59 -21.23 -9.25
N ARG A 88 -16.85 -22.50 -9.60
CA ARG A 88 -16.75 -23.02 -10.97
C ARG A 88 -18.15 -23.26 -11.50
N LYS A 89 -18.44 -22.85 -12.76
CA LYS A 89 -19.70 -23.21 -13.41
C LYS A 89 -19.85 -24.75 -13.36
N PRO A 90 -21.04 -25.29 -13.04
CA PRO A 90 -21.31 -26.71 -13.25
C PRO A 90 -20.99 -27.04 -14.70
N SER A 91 -20.10 -28.00 -14.93
CA SER A 91 -19.77 -28.44 -16.29
C SER A 91 -21.05 -28.97 -16.94
N SER A 92 -21.40 -28.44 -18.12
CA SER A 92 -22.50 -28.93 -18.94
C SER A 92 -22.18 -30.32 -19.49
N LYS A 93 -22.29 -31.36 -18.67
CA LYS A 93 -22.32 -32.77 -19.06
C LYS A 93 -23.10 -33.58 -18.02
N SER A 94 -24.43 -33.61 -18.18
CA SER A 94 -25.23 -34.84 -18.29
C SER A 94 -26.72 -34.50 -18.16
N GLU A 95 -27.34 -34.11 -19.27
CA GLU A 95 -28.73 -34.53 -19.46
C GLU A 95 -28.69 -36.04 -19.74
N LEU A 96 -29.31 -36.83 -18.85
CA LEU A 96 -30.09 -38.03 -19.18
C LEU A 96 -30.68 -38.66 -17.90
N HIS A 97 -32.02 -38.72 -17.89
CA HIS A 97 -32.95 -39.50 -17.06
C HIS A 97 -33.30 -39.08 -15.62
N ASP A 98 -34.37 -38.27 -15.53
CA ASP A 98 -35.75 -38.62 -15.10
C ASP A 98 -36.04 -39.22 -13.70
N LYS A 99 -37.00 -38.54 -13.02
CA LYS A 99 -37.90 -38.92 -11.90
C LYS A 99 -37.34 -39.06 -10.48
N ASP A 100 -37.60 -38.07 -9.64
CA ASP A 100 -38.78 -38.05 -8.75
C ASP A 100 -38.81 -36.76 -7.92
N GLY A 101 -40.01 -36.21 -7.72
CA GLY A 101 -40.22 -34.99 -6.96
C GLY A 101 -39.90 -35.15 -5.48
N LYS A 102 -39.11 -34.23 -4.94
CA LYS A 102 -39.04 -33.95 -3.51
C LYS A 102 -38.68 -32.48 -3.31
N GLU A 103 -39.51 -31.79 -2.53
CA GLU A 103 -39.32 -30.41 -2.12
C GLU A 103 -37.95 -30.24 -1.45
N ASP A 104 -37.22 -29.21 -1.88
CA ASP A 104 -35.93 -28.83 -1.30
C ASP A 104 -36.15 -28.36 0.14
N LYS A 105 -35.80 -29.26 1.06
CA LYS A 105 -35.65 -29.01 2.48
C LYS A 105 -34.42 -28.12 2.64
N TYR A 106 -34.57 -27.00 3.34
CA TYR A 106 -33.47 -26.15 3.80
C TYR A 106 -32.31 -27.02 4.30
N GLU A 107 -31.20 -27.07 3.54
CA GLU A 107 -29.93 -27.64 3.98
C GLU A 107 -29.31 -26.66 4.97
N SER A 108 -29.43 -27.02 6.25
CA SER A 108 -28.60 -26.55 7.33
C SER A 108 -27.26 -27.27 7.22
N ASP A 109 -26.26 -26.64 6.61
CA ASP A 109 -24.86 -27.06 6.72
C ASP A 109 -23.99 -25.80 6.76
N ASP A 110 -23.57 -25.45 7.97
CA ASP A 110 -22.35 -24.72 8.34
C ASP A 110 -22.22 -24.94 9.87
N GLU A 111 -22.10 -26.21 10.26
CA GLU A 111 -21.60 -26.60 11.59
C GLU A 111 -20.06 -26.59 11.50
N ASP A 112 -19.46 -25.40 11.66
CA ASP A 112 -18.08 -25.32 12.14
C ASP A 112 -18.12 -25.70 13.63
N GLU A 113 -18.11 -27.01 13.93
CA GLU A 113 -17.85 -27.48 15.28
C GLU A 113 -16.43 -27.08 15.68
N ASP A 114 -16.35 -26.15 16.64
CA ASP A 114 -15.13 -25.71 17.31
C ASP A 114 -14.51 -26.91 18.06
N ASN A 115 -13.59 -27.65 17.43
CA ASN A 115 -12.63 -28.49 18.15
C ASN A 115 -11.39 -27.66 18.48
N GLU A 116 -11.35 -27.16 19.71
CA GLU A 116 -10.12 -26.68 20.34
C GLU A 116 -9.19 -27.86 20.63
N GLU A 117 -8.44 -28.32 19.63
CA GLU A 117 -7.23 -29.12 19.89
C GLU A 117 -6.05 -28.19 20.19
N VAL A 118 -5.71 -28.18 21.47
CA VAL A 118 -4.47 -27.65 22.04
C VAL A 118 -3.29 -28.49 21.56
N ASP A 119 -2.60 -28.04 20.52
CA ASP A 119 -1.27 -28.55 20.19
C ASP A 119 -0.19 -27.79 20.96
N ALA A 120 0.14 -28.33 22.14
CA ALA A 120 1.37 -28.02 22.84
C ALA A 120 2.53 -28.75 22.14
N ALA A 121 3.23 -28.05 21.24
CA ALA A 121 4.47 -28.57 20.68
C ALA A 121 5.54 -28.68 21.78
N LYS A 122 5.84 -29.91 22.20
CA LYS A 122 7.02 -30.23 23.01
C LYS A 122 8.24 -30.23 22.11
N GLU A 123 9.22 -29.41 22.46
CA GLU A 123 10.58 -29.46 21.91
C GLU A 123 11.22 -30.84 22.16
N ALA A 124 11.86 -31.39 21.12
CA ALA A 124 12.83 -32.46 21.25
C ALA A 124 14.04 -32.14 20.35
N PRO A 125 15.27 -32.46 20.79
CA PRO A 125 16.49 -31.92 20.22
C PRO A 125 16.88 -32.64 18.93
N VAL A 126 17.36 -31.89 17.94
CA VAL A 126 17.93 -32.46 16.71
C VAL A 126 19.45 -32.41 16.82
N ASP A 127 20.03 -33.58 17.07
CA ASP A 127 21.47 -33.80 17.05
C ASP A 127 22.02 -33.80 15.61
N ALA A 128 23.24 -33.29 15.49
CA ALA A 128 23.98 -33.10 14.26
C ALA A 128 24.35 -34.41 13.55
N ALA A 129 24.23 -34.41 12.22
CA ALA A 129 25.03 -35.28 11.37
C ALA A 129 25.42 -34.56 10.07
N LYS A 130 26.74 -34.52 9.86
CA LYS A 130 27.47 -34.01 8.70
C LYS A 130 27.11 -34.78 7.43
N GLU A 131 26.86 -34.08 6.33
CA GLU A 131 27.29 -34.54 5.01
C GLU A 131 27.86 -33.37 4.19
N THR A 132 29.05 -33.61 3.64
CA THR A 132 29.88 -32.73 2.81
C THR A 132 29.33 -32.58 1.39
N PRO A 133 29.49 -31.42 0.72
CA PRO A 133 29.04 -31.25 -0.67
C PRO A 133 30.11 -31.69 -1.69
N VAL A 134 29.64 -32.21 -2.83
CA VAL A 134 30.48 -32.53 -4.00
C VAL A 134 30.17 -31.51 -5.10
N ASP A 135 31.24 -30.92 -5.62
CA ASP A 135 31.27 -29.91 -6.69
C ASP A 135 30.58 -30.32 -8.00
N ALA A 136 29.93 -29.36 -8.64
CA ALA A 136 29.82 -29.32 -10.10
C ALA A 136 29.71 -27.87 -10.60
N ALA A 137 30.86 -27.32 -10.98
CA ALA A 137 30.97 -26.09 -11.74
C ALA A 137 30.32 -26.24 -13.13
N LYS A 138 29.64 -25.18 -13.62
CA LYS A 138 29.45 -24.94 -15.05
C LYS A 138 29.46 -23.45 -15.36
N GLU A 139 30.40 -23.09 -16.22
CA GLU A 139 30.68 -21.77 -16.75
C GLU A 139 29.54 -21.18 -17.59
N ALA A 140 29.43 -19.86 -17.53
CA ALA A 140 28.62 -19.02 -18.41
C ALA A 140 29.38 -18.66 -19.71
N PRO A 141 28.67 -18.30 -20.78
CA PRO A 141 29.21 -17.41 -21.79
C PRO A 141 28.57 -16.02 -21.72
N ALA A 142 29.42 -15.01 -21.84
CA ALA A 142 29.10 -13.60 -21.97
C ALA A 142 28.44 -13.30 -23.32
N GLU A 143 27.51 -12.33 -23.37
CA GLU A 143 27.26 -11.58 -24.59
C GLU A 143 26.65 -10.19 -24.34
N ALA A 144 26.96 -9.30 -25.27
CA ALA A 144 27.07 -7.86 -25.12
C ALA A 144 25.77 -7.08 -25.42
N SER A 145 25.77 -5.85 -24.91
CA SER A 145 24.76 -4.81 -24.94
C SER A 145 24.38 -4.27 -26.33
N LYS A 146 23.07 -4.04 -26.54
CA LYS A 146 22.52 -2.93 -27.33
C LYS A 146 21.17 -2.50 -26.73
N GLU A 147 21.14 -1.31 -26.11
CA GLU A 147 19.93 -0.67 -25.61
C GLU A 147 19.01 -0.28 -26.79
N ALA A 148 17.75 -0.70 -26.71
CA ALA A 148 16.65 -0.19 -27.53
C ALA A 148 15.73 0.67 -26.63
N PRO A 149 15.13 1.75 -27.16
CA PRO A 149 14.27 2.61 -26.37
C PRO A 149 13.01 1.87 -25.88
N PRO A 150 12.40 2.29 -24.75
CA PRO A 150 11.22 1.61 -24.21
C PRO A 150 10.04 1.70 -25.21
N PRO A 151 9.27 0.63 -25.40
CA PRO A 151 8.18 0.65 -26.36
C PRO A 151 7.03 1.52 -25.82
N LEU A 152 6.75 2.61 -26.53
CA LEU A 152 5.45 3.27 -26.46
C LEU A 152 4.42 2.28 -27.02
N ILE A 153 3.52 1.75 -26.18
CA ILE A 153 2.33 1.03 -26.67
C ILE A 153 1.39 2.07 -27.27
N LYS A 154 1.62 2.43 -28.54
CA LYS A 154 0.64 3.09 -29.39
C LYS A 154 0.03 2.04 -30.33
N SER A 155 -1.30 1.96 -30.30
CA SER A 155 -2.17 1.03 -31.02
C SER A 155 -2.05 -0.43 -30.58
N ALA A 156 -2.93 -0.82 -29.65
CA ALA A 156 -3.27 -2.22 -29.44
C ALA A 156 -3.99 -2.74 -30.68
N SER A 157 -3.22 -3.25 -31.65
CA SER A 157 -3.78 -4.20 -32.61
C SER A 157 -4.19 -5.45 -31.83
N SER A 158 -5.47 -5.77 -31.90
CA SER A 158 -6.13 -6.97 -31.38
C SER A 158 -5.23 -8.21 -31.35
N LYS A 159 -4.59 -8.45 -30.20
CA LYS A 159 -3.92 -9.71 -29.87
C LYS A 159 -4.41 -10.13 -28.50
N ARG A 160 -5.43 -10.97 -28.53
CA ARG A 160 -5.96 -11.87 -27.48
C ARG A 160 -5.25 -11.70 -26.12
N SER A 161 -5.87 -10.92 -25.25
CA SER A 161 -5.54 -10.85 -23.82
C SER A 161 -5.45 -12.26 -23.23
N MET A 162 -4.50 -12.50 -22.32
CA MET A 162 -4.53 -13.67 -21.43
C MET A 162 -5.74 -13.54 -20.52
N VAL A 163 -6.88 -14.00 -21.02
CA VAL A 163 -8.16 -14.02 -20.33
C VAL A 163 -8.05 -14.92 -19.10
N SER A 164 -8.26 -14.37 -17.91
CA SER A 164 -8.53 -15.17 -16.72
C SER A 164 -9.80 -15.99 -16.97
N HIS A 165 -9.75 -17.30 -16.69
CA HIS A 165 -10.91 -18.19 -16.86
C HIS A 165 -11.98 -18.00 -15.77
N TYR A 166 -11.79 -17.06 -14.85
CA TYR A 166 -12.74 -16.82 -13.77
C TYR A 166 -13.99 -16.10 -14.30
N ALA A 167 -15.14 -16.76 -14.18
CA ALA A 167 -16.39 -16.30 -14.79
C ALA A 167 -16.84 -14.90 -14.32
N PHE A 168 -16.52 -14.52 -13.08
CA PHE A 168 -16.89 -13.19 -12.61
C PHE A 168 -16.05 -12.07 -13.24
N PHE A 169 -14.77 -12.31 -13.52
CA PHE A 169 -13.93 -11.31 -14.20
C PHE A 169 -14.49 -10.98 -15.58
N HIS A 170 -15.00 -11.97 -16.31
CA HIS A 170 -15.72 -11.74 -17.55
C HIS A 170 -17.00 -10.90 -17.38
N GLN A 171 -17.75 -11.13 -16.31
CA GLN A 171 -18.93 -10.33 -16.01
C GLN A 171 -18.54 -8.88 -15.69
N LEU A 172 -17.45 -8.68 -14.92
CA LEU A 172 -16.91 -7.36 -14.61
C LEU A 172 -16.41 -6.66 -15.88
N GLU A 173 -15.64 -7.33 -16.74
CA GLU A 173 -15.19 -6.83 -18.04
C GLU A 173 -16.38 -6.35 -18.90
N HIS A 174 -17.42 -7.18 -19.01
CA HIS A 174 -18.62 -6.80 -19.75
C HIS A 174 -19.34 -5.59 -19.12
N HIS A 175 -19.39 -5.54 -17.78
CA HIS A 175 -20.07 -4.50 -17.02
C HIS A 175 -19.37 -3.14 -17.12
N VAL A 176 -18.04 -3.10 -17.00
CA VAL A 176 -17.25 -1.86 -17.16
C VAL A 176 -17.18 -1.41 -18.62
N GLY A 177 -17.39 -2.32 -19.57
CA GLY A 177 -17.59 -2.00 -20.98
C GLY A 177 -16.29 -1.79 -21.77
N PRO A 178 -16.42 -1.56 -23.08
CA PRO A 178 -15.31 -1.66 -24.04
C PRO A 178 -14.27 -0.54 -23.93
N SER A 179 -14.59 0.58 -23.27
CA SER A 179 -13.67 1.70 -23.06
C SER A 179 -12.63 1.44 -21.98
N TYR A 180 -12.72 0.30 -21.28
CA TYR A 180 -11.75 -0.14 -20.28
C TYR A 180 -10.95 -1.33 -20.79
N VAL A 181 -9.67 -1.33 -20.45
CA VAL A 181 -8.77 -2.47 -20.65
C VAL A 181 -8.38 -3.06 -19.31
N VAL A 182 -8.20 -4.38 -19.26
CA VAL A 182 -7.60 -5.04 -18.09
C VAL A 182 -6.11 -4.70 -18.09
N ALA A 183 -5.70 -3.83 -17.16
CA ALA A 183 -4.29 -3.49 -16.97
C ALA A 183 -3.53 -4.68 -16.37
N GLY A 184 -4.18 -5.43 -15.48
CA GLY A 184 -3.69 -6.73 -15.04
C GLY A 184 -4.64 -7.42 -14.07
N SER A 185 -4.39 -8.71 -13.85
CA SER A 185 -5.05 -9.53 -12.84
C SER A 185 -4.06 -10.45 -12.14
N VAL A 186 -4.35 -10.73 -10.87
CA VAL A 186 -3.52 -11.51 -9.95
C VAL A 186 -4.41 -12.46 -9.16
N GLU A 187 -3.94 -13.68 -8.95
CA GLU A 187 -4.71 -14.73 -8.29
C GLU A 187 -3.82 -15.50 -7.31
N LEU A 188 -4.27 -15.62 -6.06
CA LEU A 188 -3.67 -16.46 -5.02
C LEU A 188 -4.78 -17.35 -4.46
N MET A 189 -4.87 -18.59 -4.92
CA MET A 189 -5.96 -19.52 -4.57
C MET A 189 -7.34 -18.90 -4.82
N GLU A 190 -8.07 -18.55 -3.75
CA GLU A 190 -9.39 -17.94 -3.77
C GLU A 190 -9.38 -16.41 -3.60
N ILE A 191 -8.19 -15.80 -3.56
CA ILE A 191 -7.97 -14.35 -3.52
C ILE A 191 -7.69 -13.89 -4.94
N ARG A 192 -8.42 -12.87 -5.40
CA ARG A 192 -8.32 -12.36 -6.77
C ARG A 192 -8.29 -10.84 -6.80
N LEU A 193 -7.42 -10.28 -7.62
CA LEU A 193 -7.34 -8.84 -7.88
C LEU A 193 -7.39 -8.61 -9.38
N ILE A 194 -8.22 -7.69 -9.83
CA ILE A 194 -8.26 -7.22 -11.22
C ILE A 194 -8.30 -5.69 -11.25
N VAL A 195 -7.49 -5.10 -12.13
CA VAL A 195 -7.44 -3.65 -12.31
C VAL A 195 -7.78 -3.30 -13.76
N PHE A 196 -8.83 -2.51 -13.93
CA PHE A 196 -9.26 -1.93 -15.19
C PHE A 196 -8.78 -0.49 -15.29
N VAL A 197 -8.33 -0.08 -16.49
CA VAL A 197 -7.99 1.31 -16.78
C VAL A 197 -8.73 1.76 -18.03
N HIS A 198 -9.34 2.94 -17.97
CA HIS A 198 -10.00 3.53 -19.14
C HIS A 198 -8.95 3.88 -20.20
N GLU A 199 -9.23 3.57 -21.47
CA GLU A 199 -8.34 3.76 -22.64
C GLU A 199 -7.84 5.19 -22.88
N ARG A 200 -8.39 6.18 -22.17
CA ARG A 200 -8.00 7.59 -22.22
C ARG A 200 -6.74 7.89 -21.40
N ASN A 201 -6.27 6.92 -20.61
CA ASN A 201 -5.09 7.04 -19.76
C ASN A 201 -3.98 6.11 -20.29
N ALA A 202 -2.75 6.58 -20.27
CA ALA A 202 -1.57 5.77 -20.57
C ALA A 202 -1.21 4.90 -19.36
N VAL A 203 -0.89 3.63 -19.61
CA VAL A 203 -0.46 2.68 -18.58
C VAL A 203 0.93 2.16 -18.90
N THR A 204 1.82 2.19 -17.92
CA THR A 204 3.17 1.63 -18.01
C THR A 204 3.52 0.88 -16.72
N ASP A 205 4.66 0.19 -16.74
CA ASP A 205 5.30 -0.32 -15.53
C ASP A 205 4.42 -1.26 -14.67
N VAL A 206 3.69 -2.16 -15.33
CA VAL A 206 2.79 -3.11 -14.66
C VAL A 206 3.59 -4.28 -14.10
N GLU A 207 3.51 -4.48 -12.78
CA GLU A 207 4.04 -5.65 -12.09
C GLU A 207 3.01 -6.23 -11.13
N LYS A 208 3.14 -7.52 -10.85
CA LYS A 208 2.24 -8.22 -9.93
C LYS A 208 2.98 -9.31 -9.17
N THR A 209 2.53 -9.55 -7.95
CA THR A 209 3.02 -10.64 -7.10
C THR A 209 1.93 -11.09 -6.14
N THR A 210 2.18 -12.19 -5.44
CA THR A 210 1.31 -12.72 -4.38
C THR A 210 2.17 -13.10 -3.19
N GLU A 211 1.62 -12.98 -1.99
CA GLU A 211 2.26 -13.46 -0.77
C GLU A 211 1.27 -14.32 0.02
N ALA A 212 1.67 -15.53 0.39
CA ALA A 212 0.79 -16.49 1.07
C ALA A 212 1.10 -16.52 2.56
N THR A 213 0.08 -16.30 3.39
CA THR A 213 0.22 -16.26 4.86
C THR A 213 -0.49 -17.45 5.53
N GLY A 214 -0.69 -18.53 4.80
CA GLY A 214 -1.27 -19.78 5.29
C GLY A 214 -0.32 -20.58 6.19
N VAL A 215 -0.81 -21.70 6.73
CA VAL A 215 0.03 -22.64 7.51
C VAL A 215 1.24 -23.07 6.66
N GLY A 216 2.44 -22.81 7.17
CA GLY A 216 3.71 -23.14 6.51
C GLY A 216 4.00 -22.36 5.24
N ASN A 217 3.42 -21.17 5.02
CA ASN A 217 3.61 -20.28 3.85
C ASN A 217 3.31 -20.92 2.48
N VAL A 218 2.73 -22.12 2.47
CA VAL A 218 2.47 -22.92 1.26
C VAL A 218 1.02 -23.43 1.23
N ILE A 219 0.38 -23.57 2.40
CA ILE A 219 -0.96 -24.14 2.53
C ILE A 219 -1.88 -23.09 3.18
N GLY A 220 -2.58 -22.29 2.38
CA GLY A 220 -3.68 -21.50 2.94
C GLY A 220 -4.37 -20.57 1.95
N ASN A 221 -5.68 -20.47 2.12
CA ASN A 221 -6.59 -19.52 1.47
C ASN A 221 -6.43 -18.08 1.99
N LYS A 222 -5.26 -17.73 2.54
CA LYS A 222 -4.94 -16.45 3.20
C LYS A 222 -3.66 -15.86 2.63
N GLY A 223 -3.60 -14.53 2.62
CA GLY A 223 -2.47 -13.79 2.08
C GLY A 223 -2.89 -12.55 1.30
N GLY A 224 -2.02 -12.11 0.40
CA GLY A 224 -2.18 -10.90 -0.39
C GLY A 224 -1.90 -11.11 -1.88
N ALA A 225 -2.68 -10.45 -2.73
CA ALA A 225 -2.44 -10.29 -4.16
C ALA A 225 -2.13 -8.82 -4.45
N VAL A 226 -0.98 -8.54 -5.06
CA VAL A 226 -0.45 -7.19 -5.26
C VAL A 226 -0.29 -6.90 -6.74
N LEU A 227 -0.76 -5.73 -7.17
CA LEU A 227 -0.60 -5.23 -8.53
C LEU A 227 -0.20 -3.76 -8.48
N LYS A 228 0.97 -3.43 -9.05
CA LYS A 228 1.38 -2.04 -9.28
C LYS A 228 1.40 -1.70 -10.76
N LEU A 229 1.15 -0.43 -11.05
CA LEU A 229 1.18 0.14 -12.39
C LEU A 229 1.38 1.65 -12.30
N THR A 230 1.89 2.24 -13.38
CA THR A 230 1.93 3.69 -13.54
C THR A 230 0.81 4.12 -14.49
N VAL A 231 -0.04 5.06 -14.06
CA VAL A 231 -1.13 5.63 -14.87
C VAL A 231 -0.87 7.11 -15.10
N ASP A 232 -0.60 7.49 -16.36
CA ASP A 232 -0.25 8.85 -16.76
C ASP A 232 0.84 9.50 -15.89
N GLY A 233 1.85 8.70 -15.51
CA GLY A 233 2.97 9.13 -14.69
C GLY A 233 2.78 9.02 -13.18
N LEU A 234 1.58 8.67 -12.69
CA LEU A 234 1.32 8.38 -11.28
C LEU A 234 1.53 6.90 -10.99
N SER A 235 2.44 6.57 -10.09
CA SER A 235 2.69 5.21 -9.62
C SER A 235 1.64 4.80 -8.57
N LEU A 236 0.90 3.74 -8.87
CA LEU A 236 -0.18 3.21 -8.05
C LEU A 236 0.10 1.76 -7.67
N CYS A 237 -0.22 1.39 -6.43
CA CYS A 237 -0.16 0.01 -5.96
C CYS A 237 -1.49 -0.41 -5.32
N PHE A 238 -1.96 -1.61 -5.66
CA PHE A 238 -3.20 -2.18 -5.15
C PHE A 238 -2.89 -3.51 -4.48
N VAL A 239 -3.23 -3.64 -3.21
CA VAL A 239 -3.08 -4.85 -2.40
C VAL A 239 -4.47 -5.34 -2.02
N ASN A 240 -4.86 -6.49 -2.56
CA ASN A 240 -6.04 -7.22 -2.11
C ASN A 240 -5.63 -8.33 -1.13
N CYS A 241 -6.23 -8.42 0.05
CA CYS A 241 -5.92 -9.47 1.03
C CYS A 241 -7.13 -10.30 1.48
N HIS A 242 -6.82 -11.44 2.09
CA HIS A 242 -7.73 -12.23 2.93
C HIS A 242 -6.92 -12.66 4.16
N LEU A 243 -7.20 -12.07 5.32
CA LEU A 243 -6.44 -12.29 6.56
C LEU A 243 -7.10 -13.31 7.48
N ALA A 244 -6.38 -13.79 8.49
CA ALA A 244 -6.84 -14.81 9.43
C ALA A 244 -8.21 -14.49 10.06
N ALA A 245 -9.11 -15.49 10.03
CA ALA A 245 -10.47 -15.39 10.55
C ALA A 245 -10.54 -15.65 12.07
N HIS A 246 -11.76 -15.57 12.62
CA HIS A 246 -12.13 -15.77 14.03
C HIS A 246 -11.79 -14.61 15.00
N GLU A 247 -12.40 -14.66 16.20
CA GLU A 247 -12.59 -13.51 17.10
C GLU A 247 -11.58 -13.46 18.26
N ALA A 248 -11.03 -14.60 18.68
CA ALA A 248 -10.10 -14.67 19.81
C ALA A 248 -8.81 -13.86 19.57
N GLN A 249 -8.17 -13.40 20.66
CA GLN A 249 -6.98 -12.54 20.62
C GLN A 249 -5.86 -13.07 19.72
N LYS A 250 -5.57 -14.38 19.77
CA LYS A 250 -4.54 -15.00 18.91
C LYS A 250 -4.76 -14.75 17.41
N PHE A 251 -6.00 -14.62 16.97
CA PHE A 251 -6.33 -14.35 15.57
C PHE A 251 -6.22 -12.86 15.23
N LEU A 252 -6.44 -11.96 16.20
CA LEU A 252 -6.09 -10.56 16.04
C LEU A 252 -4.58 -10.40 15.82
N ASP A 253 -3.79 -11.07 16.67
CA ASP A 253 -2.33 -11.06 16.54
C ASP A 253 -1.90 -11.68 15.20
N ARG A 254 -2.53 -12.78 14.77
CA ARG A 254 -2.26 -13.39 13.46
C ARG A 254 -2.59 -12.45 12.30
N ARG A 255 -3.68 -11.69 12.34
CA ARG A 255 -4.01 -10.70 11.27
C ARG A 255 -2.94 -9.62 11.15
N ASN A 256 -2.40 -9.15 12.28
CA ASN A 256 -1.28 -8.21 12.26
C ASN A 256 -0.04 -8.86 11.65
N SER A 257 0.27 -10.10 12.01
CA SER A 257 1.37 -10.86 11.41
C SER A 257 1.17 -11.11 9.91
N ASP A 258 -0.05 -11.44 9.46
CA ASP A 258 -0.37 -11.61 8.04
C ASP A 258 -0.08 -10.31 7.26
N CYS A 259 -0.46 -9.14 7.79
CA CYS A 259 -0.13 -7.84 7.18
C CYS A 259 1.39 -7.64 7.08
N ALA A 260 2.15 -7.95 8.13
CA ALA A 260 3.60 -7.83 8.15
C ALA A 260 4.26 -8.82 7.16
N GLU A 261 3.79 -10.06 7.08
CA GLU A 261 4.25 -11.08 6.13
C GLU A 261 4.01 -10.61 4.68
N ILE A 262 2.83 -10.07 4.36
CA ILE A 262 2.53 -9.53 3.03
C ILE A 262 3.45 -8.35 2.70
N LEU A 263 3.63 -7.39 3.63
CA LEU A 263 4.57 -6.28 3.43
C LEU A 263 6.01 -6.74 3.26
N ASN A 264 6.40 -7.84 3.91
CA ASN A 264 7.75 -8.40 3.81
C ASN A 264 7.97 -9.32 2.60
N GLY A 265 6.94 -9.95 2.06
CA GLY A 265 7.08 -10.92 0.96
C GLY A 265 6.72 -10.37 -0.41
N ALA A 266 5.72 -9.47 -0.47
CA ALA A 266 5.23 -8.94 -1.73
C ALA A 266 6.17 -7.88 -2.33
N ARG A 267 7.17 -8.32 -3.10
CA ARG A 267 8.15 -7.44 -3.77
C ARG A 267 7.74 -7.08 -5.20
N VAL A 268 7.37 -5.81 -5.41
CA VAL A 268 7.15 -5.17 -6.72
C VAL A 268 7.82 -3.80 -6.76
N GLY A 269 8.16 -3.29 -7.95
CA GLY A 269 8.90 -2.04 -8.09
C GLY A 269 10.36 -2.20 -7.65
N LEU A 270 10.86 -1.29 -6.79
CA LEU A 270 12.15 -1.46 -6.14
C LEU A 270 12.01 -2.52 -5.04
N LYS A 271 12.45 -3.75 -5.35
CA LYS A 271 12.31 -4.92 -4.49
C LYS A 271 13.02 -4.84 -3.13
N SER A 272 13.92 -3.88 -2.96
CA SER A 272 14.58 -3.61 -1.68
C SER A 272 13.74 -2.72 -0.75
N LEU A 273 12.65 -2.14 -1.26
CA LEU A 273 11.78 -1.24 -0.51
C LEU A 273 10.42 -1.91 -0.27
N SER A 274 9.82 -1.59 0.86
CA SER A 274 8.42 -1.93 1.11
C SER A 274 7.49 -1.20 0.15
N ILE A 275 6.32 -1.79 -0.12
CA ILE A 275 5.33 -1.24 -1.05
C ILE A 275 4.69 0.06 -0.56
N ASP A 276 4.62 0.29 0.75
CA ASP A 276 4.07 1.51 1.34
C ASP A 276 5.02 2.71 1.35
N HIS A 277 6.25 2.54 0.86
CA HIS A 277 7.29 3.57 0.89
C HIS A 277 7.83 4.00 -0.47
N GLN A 278 7.27 3.49 -1.58
CA GLN A 278 7.83 3.72 -2.91
C GLN A 278 6.84 4.18 -3.99
N PHE A 279 5.53 4.07 -3.75
CA PHE A 279 4.52 4.45 -4.73
C PHE A 279 3.80 5.73 -4.31
N ASP A 280 3.49 6.58 -5.29
CA ASP A 280 2.83 7.88 -5.04
C ASP A 280 1.57 7.71 -4.21
N HIS A 281 0.76 6.69 -4.57
CA HIS A 281 -0.39 6.24 -3.80
C HIS A 281 -0.47 4.71 -3.78
N ALA A 282 -0.71 4.14 -2.61
CA ALA A 282 -0.98 2.71 -2.45
C ALA A 282 -2.33 2.51 -1.76
N PHE A 283 -3.04 1.46 -2.16
CA PHE A 283 -4.35 1.06 -1.64
C PHE A 283 -4.26 -0.36 -1.10
N TRP A 284 -4.69 -0.55 0.14
CA TRP A 284 -4.75 -1.86 0.79
C TRP A 284 -6.19 -2.18 1.16
N PHE A 285 -6.72 -3.27 0.66
CA PHE A 285 -8.12 -3.61 0.80
C PHE A 285 -8.32 -5.12 0.81
N GLY A 286 -9.49 -5.56 1.25
CA GLY A 286 -9.78 -6.98 1.29
C GLY A 286 -10.76 -7.36 2.38
N ASP A 287 -10.90 -8.67 2.58
CA ASP A 287 -11.44 -9.24 3.81
C ASP A 287 -10.30 -9.29 4.86
N MET A 288 -10.20 -8.20 5.61
CA MET A 288 -9.20 -8.05 6.65
C MET A 288 -9.58 -8.76 7.95
N ASN A 289 -10.81 -9.29 8.07
CA ASN A 289 -11.28 -10.12 9.17
C ASN A 289 -11.17 -9.53 10.59
N TYR A 290 -10.84 -8.26 10.77
CA TYR A 290 -10.89 -7.57 12.06
C TYR A 290 -12.34 -7.46 12.56
N ARG A 291 -12.53 -7.52 13.89
CA ARG A 291 -13.84 -7.71 14.53
C ARG A 291 -14.22 -6.54 15.42
N ILE A 292 -15.53 -6.41 15.71
CA ILE A 292 -16.00 -5.50 16.75
C ILE A 292 -15.77 -6.13 18.12
N ASN A 293 -15.05 -5.42 19.00
CA ASN A 293 -14.89 -5.76 20.40
C ASN A 293 -15.26 -4.56 21.27
N LEU A 294 -16.36 -4.66 22.01
CA LEU A 294 -16.89 -3.58 22.85
C LEU A 294 -16.04 -3.30 24.11
N GLU A 295 -15.04 -4.14 24.40
CA GLU A 295 -14.08 -3.92 25.48
C GLU A 295 -13.16 -2.71 25.21
N TYR A 296 -12.93 -2.35 23.94
CA TYR A 296 -12.15 -1.16 23.60
C TYR A 296 -12.80 0.15 24.09
N GLY A 297 -14.12 0.16 24.25
CA GLY A 297 -14.88 1.26 24.82
C GLY A 297 -14.81 1.35 26.35
N GLY A 298 -14.00 0.50 27.00
CA GLY A 298 -13.87 0.41 28.46
C GLY A 298 -14.98 -0.40 29.12
N GLY A 299 -15.73 -1.20 28.35
CA GLY A 299 -16.69 -2.17 28.88
C GLY A 299 -16.01 -3.42 29.42
N ASP A 300 -16.66 -4.11 30.36
CA ASP A 300 -16.22 -5.42 30.83
C ASP A 300 -16.38 -6.47 29.71
N ALA A 301 -15.56 -7.52 29.76
CA ALA A 301 -15.68 -8.66 28.87
C ALA A 301 -17.08 -9.31 28.99
N LEU A 302 -17.77 -9.42 27.86
CA LEU A 302 -19.11 -10.00 27.77
C LEU A 302 -19.05 -11.45 27.28
N ALA A 303 -19.97 -12.28 27.79
CA ALA A 303 -20.20 -13.59 27.17
C ALA A 303 -20.63 -13.43 25.70
N LYS A 304 -20.27 -14.39 24.85
CA LYS A 304 -20.46 -14.33 23.38
C LYS A 304 -21.85 -13.86 22.94
N ASP A 305 -22.92 -14.45 23.51
CA ASP A 305 -24.30 -14.08 23.16
C ASP A 305 -24.68 -12.66 23.60
N ALA A 306 -24.25 -12.26 24.80
CA ALA A 306 -24.51 -10.92 25.32
C ALA A 306 -23.73 -9.85 24.53
N HIS A 307 -22.49 -10.16 24.12
CA HIS A 307 -21.70 -9.31 23.23
C HIS A 307 -22.39 -9.13 21.87
N TRP A 308 -22.87 -10.24 21.28
CA TRP A 308 -23.64 -10.19 20.04
C TRP A 308 -24.88 -9.31 20.18
N ASP A 309 -25.67 -9.48 21.24
CA ASP A 309 -26.89 -8.70 21.46
C ASP A 309 -26.60 -7.20 21.62
N ALA A 310 -25.52 -6.85 22.32
CA ALA A 310 -25.08 -5.47 22.50
C ALA A 310 -24.63 -4.84 21.17
N VAL A 311 -23.82 -5.54 20.38
CA VAL A 311 -23.39 -5.08 19.05
C VAL A 311 -24.59 -4.94 18.12
N HIS A 312 -25.47 -5.94 18.08
CA HIS A 312 -26.66 -5.92 17.24
C HIS A 312 -27.62 -4.78 17.63
N ALA A 313 -27.74 -4.45 18.92
CA ALA A 313 -28.52 -3.30 19.36
C ALA A 313 -27.96 -1.97 18.80
N LEU A 314 -26.63 -1.80 18.77
CA LEU A 314 -26.00 -0.64 18.14
C LEU A 314 -26.24 -0.60 16.62
N VAL A 315 -26.19 -1.76 15.95
CA VAL A 315 -26.54 -1.86 14.52
C VAL A 315 -27.98 -1.41 14.26
N MET A 316 -28.94 -1.88 15.06
CA MET A 316 -30.36 -1.52 14.94
C MET A 316 -30.60 -0.04 15.25
N ALA A 317 -29.86 0.53 16.20
CA ALA A 317 -29.86 1.96 16.50
C ALA A 317 -29.14 2.81 15.43
N LYS A 318 -28.46 2.19 14.47
CA LYS A 318 -27.56 2.84 13.50
C LYS A 318 -26.46 3.66 14.17
N ASP A 319 -26.03 3.24 15.35
CA ASP A 319 -24.90 3.86 16.06
C ASP A 319 -23.57 3.30 15.54
N PHE A 320 -23.29 3.61 14.28
CA PHE A 320 -22.09 3.16 13.60
C PHE A 320 -20.83 3.81 14.15
N ALA A 321 -20.95 5.01 14.73
CA ALA A 321 -19.85 5.70 15.38
C ALA A 321 -19.34 4.93 16.60
N THR A 322 -20.24 4.47 17.48
CA THR A 322 -19.85 3.63 18.63
C THR A 322 -19.30 2.29 18.17
N LEU A 323 -19.87 1.66 17.15
CA LEU A 323 -19.33 0.42 16.58
C LEU A 323 -17.90 0.63 16.06
N TYR A 324 -17.69 1.67 15.26
CA TYR A 324 -16.39 1.98 14.69
C TYR A 324 -15.36 2.29 15.79
N ALA A 325 -15.74 3.01 16.85
CA ALA A 325 -14.88 3.26 18.02
C ALA A 325 -14.43 1.98 18.75
N ASN A 326 -15.06 0.84 18.48
CA ASN A 326 -14.79 -0.48 19.05
C ASN A 326 -14.29 -1.49 18.00
N ASP A 327 -13.88 -1.04 16.82
CA ASP A 327 -13.35 -1.88 15.75
C ASP A 327 -11.85 -2.20 15.98
N GLN A 328 -11.48 -3.48 15.94
CA GLN A 328 -10.09 -3.90 16.19
C GLN A 328 -9.09 -3.24 15.23
N LEU A 329 -9.41 -3.11 13.94
CA LEU A 329 -8.46 -2.59 12.95
C LEU A 329 -8.07 -1.15 13.26
N GLN A 330 -9.03 -0.26 13.56
CA GLN A 330 -8.68 1.12 13.88
C GLN A 330 -7.77 1.24 15.11
N HIS A 331 -7.92 0.36 16.10
CA HIS A 331 -7.06 0.33 17.28
C HIS A 331 -5.66 -0.19 16.91
N GLN A 332 -5.55 -1.24 16.09
CA GLN A 332 -4.25 -1.73 15.63
C GLN A 332 -3.50 -0.70 14.77
N LEU A 333 -4.21 0.06 13.94
CA LEU A 333 -3.64 1.18 13.17
C LEU A 333 -3.18 2.33 14.10
N ALA A 334 -4.04 2.74 15.03
CA ALA A 334 -3.76 3.86 15.94
C ALA A 334 -2.60 3.56 16.90
N GLU A 335 -2.47 2.31 17.34
CA GLU A 335 -1.38 1.83 18.18
C GLU A 335 -0.10 1.49 17.39
N GLY A 336 -0.13 1.58 16.05
CA GLY A 336 1.03 1.29 15.20
C GLY A 336 1.44 -0.19 15.18
N LYS A 337 0.50 -1.10 15.47
CA LYS A 337 0.72 -2.56 15.55
C LYS A 337 0.56 -3.28 14.21
N ALA A 338 -0.08 -2.65 13.23
CA ALA A 338 -0.17 -3.11 11.86
C ALA A 338 -0.39 -1.90 10.95
N LEU A 339 0.15 -1.95 9.72
CA LEU A 339 -0.03 -0.93 8.68
C LEU A 339 0.15 0.52 9.22
N ALA A 340 1.18 0.74 10.02
CA ALA A 340 1.51 2.06 10.57
C ALA A 340 1.65 3.11 9.45
N GLY A 341 1.01 4.28 9.63
CA GLY A 341 0.99 5.35 8.63
C GLY A 341 -0.11 5.23 7.56
N TRP A 342 -0.78 4.09 7.46
CA TRP A 342 -1.93 3.94 6.56
C TRP A 342 -3.18 4.66 7.11
N SER A 343 -4.00 5.18 6.20
CA SER A 343 -5.26 5.86 6.50
C SER A 343 -6.46 5.00 6.13
N THR A 344 -7.53 5.10 6.91
CA THR A 344 -8.87 4.53 6.64
C THR A 344 -9.94 5.56 7.00
N ALA A 345 -11.14 5.42 6.45
CA ALA A 345 -12.31 6.20 6.88
C ALA A 345 -13.16 5.43 7.91
N PRO A 346 -13.89 6.15 8.78
CA PRO A 346 -14.98 5.57 9.57
C PRO A 346 -15.99 4.82 8.70
N CYS A 347 -16.53 3.73 9.24
CA CYS A 347 -17.60 2.98 8.58
C CYS A 347 -18.95 3.59 8.98
N ASP A 348 -19.47 4.52 8.18
CA ASP A 348 -20.80 5.14 8.37
C ASP A 348 -21.95 4.30 7.78
N PHE A 349 -21.77 2.99 7.73
CA PHE A 349 -22.67 1.99 7.16
C PHE A 349 -22.70 0.75 8.08
N PRO A 350 -23.67 -0.17 7.97
CA PRO A 350 -23.76 -1.30 8.89
C PRO A 350 -22.65 -2.35 8.65
N PRO A 351 -22.26 -3.14 9.67
CA PRO A 351 -21.21 -4.16 9.55
C PRO A 351 -21.40 -5.11 8.38
N THR A 352 -20.35 -5.43 7.63
CA THR A 352 -20.47 -6.17 6.37
C THR A 352 -20.60 -7.68 6.55
N PHE A 353 -20.28 -8.20 7.73
CA PHE A 353 -20.26 -9.63 8.08
C PHE A 353 -20.84 -9.87 9.49
N LYS A 354 -21.40 -11.02 9.87
CA LYS A 354 -21.83 -12.17 9.05
C LYS A 354 -23.32 -12.05 8.75
N ARG A 355 -23.65 -11.71 7.50
CA ARG A 355 -25.02 -11.48 7.03
C ARG A 355 -25.73 -12.79 6.71
N VAL A 356 -27.05 -12.77 6.77
CA VAL A 356 -27.88 -13.88 6.27
C VAL A 356 -27.98 -13.77 4.75
N ARG A 357 -27.54 -14.80 4.02
CA ARG A 357 -27.64 -14.86 2.55
C ARG A 357 -29.10 -14.70 2.10
N GLY A 358 -29.31 -13.91 1.06
CA GLY A 358 -30.63 -13.57 0.52
C GLY A 358 -31.45 -12.58 1.35
N ARG A 359 -30.95 -12.13 2.51
CA ARG A 359 -31.57 -11.10 3.35
C ARG A 359 -30.70 -9.85 3.37
N GLU A 360 -31.31 -8.69 3.17
CA GLU A 360 -30.57 -7.43 3.06
C GLU A 360 -29.98 -6.99 4.40
N THR A 361 -30.79 -7.00 5.45
CA THR A 361 -30.48 -6.35 6.74
C THR A 361 -30.22 -7.31 7.90
N GLU A 362 -30.33 -8.62 7.69
CA GLU A 362 -30.29 -9.62 8.76
C GLU A 362 -28.86 -10.17 9.01
N PHE A 363 -28.56 -10.46 10.27
CA PHE A 363 -27.29 -11.02 10.73
C PHE A 363 -27.48 -12.41 11.33
N THR A 364 -26.51 -13.29 11.13
CA THR A 364 -26.46 -14.59 11.81
C THR A 364 -25.95 -14.41 13.25
N ARG A 365 -26.28 -15.36 14.13
CA ARG A 365 -25.72 -15.39 15.50
C ARG A 365 -24.38 -16.14 15.64
N GLN A 366 -23.89 -16.76 14.56
CA GLN A 366 -22.66 -17.56 14.60
C GLN A 366 -21.39 -16.71 14.87
N ARG A 367 -21.43 -15.43 14.46
CA ARG A 367 -20.35 -14.44 14.58
C ARG A 367 -20.94 -13.08 14.90
N VAL A 368 -20.16 -12.25 15.58
CA VAL A 368 -20.53 -10.88 15.92
C VAL A 368 -20.52 -10.01 14.66
N PRO A 369 -21.55 -9.16 14.43
CA PRO A 369 -21.55 -8.20 13.33
C PRO A 369 -20.25 -7.37 13.30
N SER A 370 -19.47 -7.45 12.22
CA SER A 370 -18.13 -6.87 12.11
C SER A 370 -17.84 -6.22 10.74
N TYR A 371 -16.95 -5.22 10.75
CA TYR A 371 -16.41 -4.57 9.55
C TYR A 371 -15.18 -5.32 9.02
N CYS A 372 -15.40 -6.54 8.52
CA CYS A 372 -14.32 -7.38 7.99
C CYS A 372 -13.74 -6.81 6.67
N ASP A 373 -14.61 -6.27 5.82
CA ASP A 373 -14.26 -5.78 4.49
C ASP A 373 -13.85 -4.30 4.53
N ARG A 374 -12.58 -3.99 4.19
CA ARG A 374 -11.98 -2.66 4.44
C ARG A 374 -11.18 -2.14 3.26
N ILE A 375 -11.04 -0.81 3.20
CA ILE A 375 -10.19 -0.10 2.22
C ILE A 375 -9.37 0.95 2.97
N LEU A 376 -8.06 0.86 2.82
CA LEU A 376 -7.05 1.74 3.36
C LEU A 376 -6.22 2.32 2.22
N TRP A 377 -5.56 3.44 2.49
CA TRP A 377 -4.65 4.07 1.54
C TRP A 377 -3.48 4.73 2.26
N THR A 378 -2.37 4.87 1.54
CA THR A 378 -1.24 5.69 1.93
C THR A 378 -0.71 6.44 0.71
N SER A 379 0.11 7.45 0.95
CA SER A 379 0.76 8.25 -0.09
C SER A 379 2.13 8.67 0.38
N LEU A 380 3.06 8.84 -0.55
CA LEU A 380 4.38 9.37 -0.20
C LEU A 380 4.24 10.71 0.55
N PRO A 381 5.16 11.04 1.47
CA PRO A 381 5.15 12.32 2.18
C PRO A 381 5.05 13.50 1.19
N GLY A 382 4.18 14.47 1.48
CA GLY A 382 3.88 15.58 0.56
C GLY A 382 2.76 15.30 -0.45
N TYR A 383 2.38 14.04 -0.70
CA TYR A 383 1.31 13.68 -1.64
C TYR A 383 -0.03 13.34 -0.98
N ALA A 384 -0.10 13.29 0.34
CA ALA A 384 -1.35 13.00 1.05
C ALA A 384 -2.49 13.98 0.69
N SER A 385 -2.18 15.25 0.46
CA SER A 385 -3.16 16.27 0.03
C SER A 385 -3.62 16.11 -1.42
N HIS A 386 -2.91 15.31 -2.23
CA HIS A 386 -3.25 15.00 -3.61
C HIS A 386 -4.29 13.88 -3.72
N LEU A 387 -4.55 13.13 -2.64
CA LEU A 387 -5.55 12.08 -2.60
C LEU A 387 -6.76 12.53 -1.79
N LYS A 388 -7.93 12.50 -2.42
CA LYS A 388 -9.21 12.81 -1.77
C LYS A 388 -10.14 11.62 -1.84
N LEU A 389 -10.59 11.14 -0.68
CA LEU A 389 -11.71 10.21 -0.60
C LEU A 389 -13.02 10.96 -0.91
N LEU A 390 -13.73 10.49 -1.94
CA LEU A 390 -15.03 11.03 -2.37
C LEU A 390 -16.20 10.29 -1.73
N LYS A 391 -16.09 8.96 -1.60
CA LYS A 391 -17.15 8.11 -1.04
C LYS A 391 -16.55 6.82 -0.49
N TYR A 392 -17.07 6.35 0.64
CA TYR A 392 -16.76 5.05 1.21
C TYR A 392 -18.06 4.42 1.71
N ALA A 393 -18.44 3.26 1.19
CA ALA A 393 -19.74 2.66 1.48
C ALA A 393 -19.74 1.14 1.24
N CYS A 394 -20.67 0.43 1.92
CA CYS A 394 -21.08 -0.91 1.52
C CYS A 394 -22.30 -0.89 0.58
N VAL A 395 -22.56 -2.03 -0.07
CA VAL A 395 -23.72 -2.23 -0.95
C VAL A 395 -24.69 -3.23 -0.31
N GLU A 396 -25.68 -2.72 0.43
CA GLU A 396 -26.66 -3.56 1.15
C GLU A 396 -27.52 -4.42 0.20
N THR A 397 -27.87 -3.91 -0.98
CA THR A 397 -28.76 -4.59 -1.93
C THR A 397 -28.19 -5.89 -2.50
N ILE A 398 -26.87 -6.10 -2.43
CA ILE A 398 -26.21 -7.35 -2.83
C ILE A 398 -26.17 -8.28 -1.62
N SER A 399 -26.84 -9.43 -1.72
CA SER A 399 -27.00 -10.39 -0.61
C SER A 399 -26.70 -11.85 -1.00
N THR A 400 -25.94 -12.09 -2.06
CA THR A 400 -25.57 -13.45 -2.49
C THR A 400 -24.53 -14.11 -1.57
N SER A 401 -23.71 -13.29 -0.91
CA SER A 401 -22.71 -13.69 0.08
C SER A 401 -23.19 -13.31 1.49
N ASP A 402 -22.59 -13.92 2.49
CA ASP A 402 -22.67 -13.50 3.90
C ASP A 402 -21.78 -12.28 4.21
N HIS A 403 -21.08 -11.76 3.21
CA HIS A 403 -20.45 -10.45 3.19
C HIS A 403 -21.12 -9.48 2.22
N LYS A 404 -21.12 -8.19 2.57
CA LYS A 404 -21.53 -7.09 1.68
C LYS A 404 -20.33 -6.52 0.92
N PRO A 405 -20.44 -6.25 -0.40
CA PRO A 405 -19.42 -5.54 -1.14
C PRO A 405 -19.16 -4.16 -0.54
N VAL A 406 -17.89 -3.74 -0.50
CA VAL A 406 -17.45 -2.41 -0.04
C VAL A 406 -16.74 -1.71 -1.19
N PHE A 407 -16.88 -0.39 -1.28
CA PHE A 407 -16.11 0.41 -2.23
C PHE A 407 -15.69 1.78 -1.68
N GLY A 408 -14.57 2.25 -2.19
CA GLY A 408 -14.01 3.57 -1.98
C GLY A 408 -13.79 4.26 -3.32
N ALA A 409 -14.32 5.48 -3.46
CA ALA A 409 -14.11 6.34 -4.62
C ALA A 409 -13.12 7.44 -4.26
N PHE A 410 -12.09 7.62 -5.07
CA PHE A 410 -10.98 8.53 -4.82
C PHE A 410 -10.74 9.46 -6.00
N GLU A 411 -10.23 10.64 -5.70
CA GLU A 411 -9.72 11.61 -6.66
C GLU A 411 -8.24 11.85 -6.38
N LEU A 412 -7.39 11.63 -7.38
CA LEU A 412 -5.95 11.84 -7.31
C LEU A 412 -5.55 13.03 -8.18
N ALA A 413 -4.97 14.05 -7.57
CA ALA A 413 -4.45 15.21 -8.29
C ALA A 413 -3.33 14.77 -9.23
N ARG A 414 -3.42 15.17 -10.50
CA ARG A 414 -2.34 14.98 -11.45
C ARG A 414 -1.34 16.12 -11.28
N TYR A 415 -0.08 15.76 -11.05
CA TYR A 415 1.02 16.71 -11.03
C TYR A 415 1.90 16.53 -12.27
N ALA A 416 2.70 17.55 -12.57
CA ALA A 416 3.55 17.57 -13.76
C ALA A 416 4.45 16.32 -13.82
N PRO A 417 4.80 15.83 -15.01
CA PRO A 417 5.55 14.58 -15.20
C PRO A 417 6.82 14.49 -14.34
N THR A 418 7.21 13.27 -13.97
CA THR A 418 8.47 12.96 -13.30
C THR A 418 9.64 13.63 -14.04
N PRO A 419 10.61 14.23 -13.34
CA PRO A 419 11.77 14.86 -13.98
C PRO A 419 12.47 13.87 -14.91
N PRO A 420 12.82 14.26 -16.15
CA PRO A 420 13.58 13.39 -17.03
C PRO A 420 14.96 13.11 -16.43
N THR A 421 15.33 11.83 -16.32
CA THR A 421 16.65 11.38 -15.84
C THR A 421 17.81 11.80 -16.75
N THR A 422 17.51 12.35 -17.93
CA THR A 422 18.48 12.91 -18.88
C THR A 422 18.96 14.31 -18.52
N ALA A 423 18.76 14.77 -17.28
CA ALA A 423 19.33 16.03 -16.82
C ALA A 423 20.84 16.05 -17.14
N ARG A 424 21.31 17.11 -17.81
CA ARG A 424 22.74 17.26 -18.11
C ARG A 424 23.50 17.27 -16.77
N PRO A 425 24.74 16.76 -16.69
CA PRO A 425 25.54 16.69 -15.45
C PRO A 425 25.68 18.02 -14.69
N HIS A 426 25.41 19.15 -15.34
CA HIS A 426 25.50 20.51 -14.80
C HIS A 426 24.21 21.00 -14.08
N GLN A 427 23.28 20.09 -13.75
CA GLN A 427 21.97 20.43 -13.18
C GLN A 427 21.52 19.39 -12.13
N SER A 428 22.43 18.93 -11.28
CA SER A 428 22.13 18.03 -10.16
C SER A 428 22.01 18.77 -8.82
N ILE A 429 21.38 18.12 -7.86
CA ILE A 429 21.39 18.51 -6.44
C ILE A 429 22.29 17.59 -5.65
N GLU A 430 22.88 18.12 -4.59
CA GLU A 430 23.59 17.41 -3.54
C GLU A 430 22.76 17.44 -2.25
N VAL A 431 22.68 16.29 -1.58
CA VAL A 431 22.05 16.13 -0.27
C VAL A 431 23.12 15.66 0.71
N GLN A 432 23.34 16.45 1.76
CA GLN A 432 24.28 16.15 2.84
C GLN A 432 23.52 16.00 4.14
N PHE A 433 23.71 14.85 4.81
CA PHE A 433 23.13 14.58 6.11
C PHE A 433 24.11 14.95 7.23
N SER A 434 23.59 15.38 8.37
CA SER A 434 24.36 15.73 9.56
C SER A 434 23.57 15.40 10.83
N ASN A 435 24.27 15.15 11.93
CA ASN A 435 23.65 14.85 13.23
C ASN A 435 22.62 13.69 13.17
N VAL A 436 22.85 12.71 12.30
CA VAL A 436 21.91 11.59 12.13
C VAL A 436 22.04 10.63 13.31
N ALA A 437 20.92 10.32 13.94
CA ALA A 437 20.84 9.36 15.04
C ALA A 437 19.52 8.62 14.98
N ALA A 438 19.52 7.36 15.42
CA ALA A 438 18.31 6.61 15.64
C ALA A 438 18.16 6.26 17.13
N SER A 439 16.94 5.96 17.55
CA SER A 439 16.66 5.51 18.90
C SER A 439 15.59 4.43 18.95
N ASN A 440 15.75 3.54 19.93
CA ASN A 440 14.86 2.39 20.18
C ASN A 440 14.70 1.47 18.96
N LEU A 441 15.79 1.25 18.20
CA LEU A 441 15.79 0.25 17.14
C LEU A 441 15.62 -1.16 17.72
N LEU A 442 15.18 -2.09 16.87
CA LEU A 442 15.15 -3.51 17.23
C LEU A 442 16.57 -3.99 17.55
N ALA A 443 16.67 -4.83 18.59
CA ALA A 443 17.85 -5.61 18.90
C ALA A 443 17.77 -6.95 18.16
N MET A 444 18.60 -7.12 17.14
CA MET A 444 18.64 -8.30 16.28
C MET A 444 19.70 -9.31 16.75
N ASP A 445 20.76 -8.83 17.41
CA ASP A 445 21.79 -9.67 18.00
C ASP A 445 21.33 -10.38 19.27
N ILE A 446 21.91 -11.56 19.51
CA ILE A 446 21.78 -12.29 20.78
C ILE A 446 22.23 -11.49 22.01
N THR A 447 23.05 -10.45 21.83
CA THR A 447 23.54 -9.55 22.89
C THR A 447 22.51 -8.51 23.30
N GLY A 448 21.33 -8.47 22.65
CA GLY A 448 20.33 -7.44 22.88
C GLY A 448 20.70 -6.10 22.22
N THR A 449 21.50 -6.14 21.16
CA THR A 449 21.96 -4.99 20.37
C THR A 449 21.72 -5.24 18.88
N SER A 450 22.18 -4.31 18.05
CA SER A 450 22.32 -4.43 16.60
C SER A 450 23.62 -3.71 16.20
N ASP A 451 24.08 -3.89 14.97
CA ASP A 451 25.15 -3.18 14.28
C ASP A 451 24.58 -2.30 13.13
N PRO A 452 23.88 -1.18 13.42
CA PRO A 452 23.08 -0.51 12.42
C PRO A 452 23.90 0.26 11.38
N TYR A 453 23.41 0.23 10.14
CA TYR A 453 23.80 1.13 9.06
C TYR A 453 22.61 1.48 8.17
N ILE A 454 22.74 2.49 7.31
CA ILE A 454 21.66 3.02 6.47
C ILE A 454 22.01 2.84 5.00
N LYS A 455 21.10 2.26 4.21
CA LYS A 455 21.14 2.30 2.74
C LYS A 455 20.21 3.39 2.22
N PHE A 456 20.66 4.17 1.25
CA PHE A 456 19.89 5.29 0.69
C PHE A 456 19.36 4.93 -0.70
N TYR A 457 18.04 5.01 -0.86
CA TYR A 457 17.35 4.75 -2.12
C TYR A 457 16.55 5.98 -2.58
N CYS A 458 16.26 6.03 -3.87
CA CYS A 458 15.26 6.94 -4.44
C CYS A 458 14.25 6.11 -5.25
N PRO A 459 12.94 6.19 -4.96
CA PRO A 459 11.92 5.43 -5.70
C PRO A 459 11.90 5.70 -7.21
N ILE A 460 12.38 6.88 -7.64
CA ILE A 460 12.51 7.19 -9.06
C ILE A 460 13.81 6.58 -9.61
N ALA A 461 13.67 5.55 -10.43
CA ALA A 461 14.78 4.84 -11.04
C ALA A 461 15.76 5.79 -11.77
N GLY A 462 17.06 5.62 -11.49
CA GLY A 462 18.13 6.42 -12.11
C GLY A 462 18.24 7.85 -11.60
N MET A 463 17.51 8.24 -10.55
CA MET A 463 17.60 9.57 -9.96
C MET A 463 18.89 9.75 -9.15
N LEU A 464 19.29 8.75 -8.36
CA LEU A 464 20.57 8.74 -7.66
C LEU A 464 21.72 8.51 -8.66
N VAL A 465 22.74 9.37 -8.62
CA VAL A 465 23.86 9.34 -9.58
C VAL A 465 24.75 8.11 -9.37
N ASP A 466 25.05 7.80 -8.10
CA ASP A 466 25.97 6.72 -7.73
C ASP A 466 25.29 5.34 -7.60
N ASP A 467 24.00 5.26 -7.91
CA ASP A 467 23.19 4.04 -7.88
C ASP A 467 23.21 3.32 -9.24
N GLU A 468 24.42 3.01 -9.73
CA GLU A 468 24.59 2.29 -11.00
C GLU A 468 24.53 0.76 -10.80
N PRO A 469 23.96 0.00 -11.76
CA PRO A 469 23.93 -1.45 -11.70
C PRO A 469 25.32 -2.06 -11.43
N GLY A 470 25.45 -2.85 -10.37
CA GLY A 470 26.70 -3.50 -9.98
C GLY A 470 27.57 -2.72 -8.99
N LYS A 471 27.18 -1.50 -8.58
CA LYS A 471 27.76 -0.81 -7.41
C LYS A 471 26.87 -1.02 -6.19
N HIS A 472 27.46 -0.94 -5.00
CA HIS A 472 26.69 -0.89 -3.76
C HIS A 472 25.92 0.43 -3.70
N HIS A 473 24.66 0.38 -3.23
CA HIS A 473 23.90 1.59 -2.92
C HIS A 473 24.70 2.48 -1.97
N PRO A 474 24.59 3.82 -2.07
CA PRO A 474 25.15 4.72 -1.08
C PRO A 474 24.67 4.29 0.31
N GLN A 475 25.61 4.21 1.25
CA GLN A 475 25.33 3.73 2.60
C GLN A 475 26.17 4.45 3.65
N SER A 476 25.69 4.44 4.89
CA SER A 476 26.44 4.95 6.03
C SER A 476 27.53 3.98 6.48
N GLY A 477 28.38 4.43 7.41
CA GLY A 477 29.19 3.55 8.25
C GLY A 477 28.31 2.69 9.18
N ILE A 478 28.87 1.58 9.64
CA ILE A 478 28.27 0.68 10.63
C ILE A 478 28.58 1.19 12.04
N VAL A 479 27.54 1.34 12.86
CA VAL A 479 27.69 1.65 14.29
C VAL A 479 27.52 0.35 15.07
N LYS A 480 28.51 -0.04 15.87
CA LYS A 480 28.50 -1.35 16.53
C LYS A 480 27.69 -1.38 17.82
N ALA A 481 27.03 -2.49 18.09
CA ALA A 481 26.40 -2.88 19.34
C ALA A 481 25.51 -1.77 19.94
N SER A 482 24.60 -1.22 19.14
CA SER A 482 23.73 -0.13 19.56
C SER A 482 22.32 -0.24 18.96
N VAL A 483 21.33 -0.04 19.82
CA VAL A 483 19.92 0.23 19.42
C VAL A 483 19.60 1.74 19.41
N ASN A 484 20.60 2.57 19.72
CA ASN A 484 20.53 4.03 19.66
C ASN A 484 21.77 4.58 18.92
N PRO A 485 21.97 4.23 17.64
CA PRO A 485 23.17 4.61 16.91
C PRO A 485 23.21 6.12 16.64
N GLU A 486 24.42 6.68 16.67
CA GLU A 486 24.72 8.04 16.22
C GLU A 486 25.80 7.93 15.14
N TRP A 487 25.52 8.49 13.96
CA TRP A 487 26.47 8.50 12.84
C TRP A 487 27.20 9.83 12.79
N THR A 488 28.53 9.79 12.74
CA THR A 488 29.33 10.98 12.48
C THR A 488 29.20 11.42 11.02
N ASP A 489 29.45 12.71 10.74
CA ASP A 489 29.28 13.25 9.39
C ASP A 489 30.17 12.54 8.34
N ASP A 490 31.35 12.01 8.74
CA ASP A 490 32.24 11.23 7.87
C ASP A 490 31.74 9.80 7.61
N GLN A 491 30.81 9.31 8.41
CA GLN A 491 30.11 8.04 8.19
C GLN A 491 28.90 8.20 7.27
N LEU A 492 28.52 9.42 6.85
CA LEU A 492 27.34 9.66 6.01
C LEU A 492 27.76 10.01 4.58
N PRO A 493 27.14 9.40 3.55
CA PRO A 493 27.47 9.73 2.17
C PRO A 493 26.87 11.08 1.77
N THR A 494 27.57 11.83 0.91
CA THR A 494 26.95 12.91 0.13
C THR A 494 26.22 12.29 -1.05
N LEU A 495 24.90 12.51 -1.15
CA LEU A 495 24.10 11.98 -2.24
C LEU A 495 24.00 12.98 -3.38
N LYS A 496 24.19 12.52 -4.62
CA LYS A 496 23.96 13.31 -5.83
C LYS A 496 22.73 12.81 -6.55
N LEU A 497 21.79 13.71 -6.86
CA LEU A 497 20.57 13.38 -7.60
C LEU A 497 20.48 14.13 -8.91
N ARG A 498 20.02 13.45 -9.96
CA ARG A 498 19.74 13.98 -11.30
C ARG A 498 18.45 14.82 -11.34
N ALA A 499 18.25 15.67 -10.33
CA ALA A 499 17.08 16.53 -10.17
C ALA A 499 17.50 17.99 -10.07
N ARG A 500 16.60 18.89 -10.45
CA ARG A 500 16.75 20.34 -10.23
C ARG A 500 16.05 20.76 -8.95
N LEU A 501 16.44 21.92 -8.45
CA LEU A 501 15.93 22.44 -7.19
C LEU A 501 14.40 22.67 -7.21
N HIS A 502 13.83 23.09 -8.34
CA HIS A 502 12.37 23.27 -8.46
C HIS A 502 11.59 21.95 -8.64
N GLU A 503 12.27 20.80 -8.60
CA GLU A 503 11.67 19.47 -8.78
C GLU A 503 11.63 18.68 -7.46
N LEU A 504 12.13 19.26 -6.35
CA LEU A 504 12.25 18.59 -5.05
C LEU A 504 10.91 18.05 -4.50
N GLN A 505 9.79 18.68 -4.84
CA GLN A 505 8.46 18.20 -4.46
C GLN A 505 8.12 16.82 -5.04
N LYS A 506 8.91 16.34 -6.02
CA LYS A 506 8.73 15.03 -6.66
C LYS A 506 9.75 13.99 -6.23
N VAL A 507 10.69 14.36 -5.37
CA VAL A 507 11.85 13.52 -5.08
C VAL A 507 11.82 13.11 -3.62
N HIS A 508 11.81 11.79 -3.42
CA HIS A 508 11.85 11.18 -2.11
C HIS A 508 13.14 10.38 -1.95
N LEU A 509 13.63 10.35 -0.72
CA LEU A 509 14.66 9.40 -0.30
C LEU A 509 14.02 8.39 0.64
N VAL A 510 14.34 7.11 0.43
CA VAL A 510 13.99 6.04 1.35
C VAL A 510 15.28 5.56 2.01
N LEU A 511 15.36 5.74 3.31
CA LEU A 511 16.48 5.31 4.15
C LEU A 511 16.09 3.96 4.74
N VAL A 512 16.78 2.90 4.31
CA VAL A 512 16.58 1.55 4.84
C VAL A 512 17.64 1.31 5.90
N LEU A 513 17.21 1.21 7.15
CA LEU A 513 18.07 0.86 8.27
C LEU A 513 18.24 -0.65 8.27
N MET A 514 19.49 -1.07 8.30
CA MET A 514 19.93 -2.46 8.23
C MET A 514 20.76 -2.79 9.46
N ASP A 515 20.69 -4.03 9.90
CA ASP A 515 21.59 -4.64 10.86
C ASP A 515 22.70 -5.39 10.11
N TYR A 516 23.96 -5.05 10.38
CA TYR A 516 25.08 -5.71 9.70
C TYR A 516 25.38 -7.05 10.36
N ASP A 517 25.40 -8.10 9.53
CA ASP A 517 25.73 -9.45 9.97
C ASP A 517 27.02 -9.97 9.34
N ALA A 518 27.96 -10.42 10.16
CA ALA A 518 29.25 -10.92 9.66
C ALA A 518 29.14 -12.33 9.02
N THR A 519 28.13 -13.12 9.40
CA THR A 519 28.00 -14.54 9.04
C THR A 519 26.67 -14.90 8.36
N SER A 520 25.73 -13.97 8.29
CA SER A 520 24.40 -14.11 7.70
C SER A 520 24.13 -12.97 6.72
N ALA A 521 22.95 -12.98 6.09
CA ALA A 521 22.49 -11.81 5.37
C ALA A 521 22.02 -10.75 6.37
N ASP A 522 22.34 -9.49 6.10
CA ASP A 522 21.90 -8.35 6.89
C ASP A 522 20.37 -8.28 7.03
N ASP A 523 19.89 -8.04 8.24
CA ASP A 523 18.47 -7.92 8.55
C ASP A 523 17.96 -6.48 8.45
N ALA A 524 16.71 -6.30 8.05
CA ALA A 524 16.10 -4.97 8.02
C ALA A 524 15.63 -4.55 9.42
N LEU A 525 16.06 -3.37 9.86
CA LEU A 525 15.58 -2.72 11.10
C LEU A 525 14.35 -1.84 10.84
N GLY A 526 14.17 -1.41 9.60
CA GLY A 526 13.01 -0.68 9.10
C GLY A 526 13.38 0.43 8.13
N GLU A 527 12.39 1.19 7.70
CA GLU A 527 12.52 2.18 6.65
C GLU A 527 12.00 3.55 7.10
N VAL A 528 12.58 4.61 6.53
CA VAL A 528 12.16 6.01 6.73
C VAL A 528 12.06 6.69 5.36
N VAL A 529 10.93 7.34 5.10
CA VAL A 529 10.71 8.11 3.86
C VAL A 529 10.82 9.60 4.11
N LEU A 530 11.63 10.28 3.31
CA LEU A 530 11.86 11.73 3.36
C LEU A 530 11.46 12.37 2.02
N CYS A 531 10.61 13.40 2.07
CA CYS A 531 10.36 14.27 0.92
C CYS A 531 11.45 15.35 0.88
N LEU A 532 12.19 15.48 -0.24
CA LEU A 532 13.30 16.42 -0.29
C LEU A 532 12.87 17.89 -0.21
N GLN A 533 11.63 18.21 -0.62
CA GLN A 533 11.09 19.55 -0.42
C GLN A 533 11.02 19.94 1.06
N ASP A 534 10.71 18.99 1.94
CA ASP A 534 10.64 19.23 3.39
C ASP A 534 12.02 19.47 4.01
N LEU A 535 13.09 19.15 3.27
CA LEU A 535 14.48 19.25 3.72
C LEU A 535 15.24 20.43 3.09
N TYR A 536 14.56 21.26 2.29
CA TYR A 536 15.18 22.41 1.65
C TYR A 536 15.03 23.68 2.49
N SER A 537 16.15 24.34 2.74
CA SER A 537 16.21 25.71 3.22
C SER A 537 17.44 26.40 2.61
N PRO A 538 17.33 27.65 2.14
CA PRO A 538 18.49 28.42 1.69
C PRO A 538 19.43 28.78 2.86
N ASP A 539 18.93 28.79 4.09
CA ASP A 539 19.66 29.29 5.26
C ASP A 539 20.47 28.23 6.01
N GLY A 540 20.42 26.96 5.56
CA GLY A 540 21.23 25.87 6.13
C GLY A 540 20.48 24.55 6.30
N PRO A 541 21.01 23.65 7.15
CA PRO A 541 20.44 22.32 7.35
C PRO A 541 19.02 22.37 7.94
N VAL A 542 18.12 21.54 7.41
CA VAL A 542 16.77 21.36 7.93
C VAL A 542 16.70 20.07 8.75
N ALA A 543 16.24 20.19 9.99
CA ALA A 543 16.06 19.05 10.87
C ALA A 543 14.87 18.17 10.45
N PHE A 544 14.99 16.87 10.65
CA PHE A 544 13.91 15.91 10.46
C PHE A 544 13.84 14.92 11.62
N GLU A 545 12.64 14.43 11.89
CA GLU A 545 12.37 13.32 12.79
C GLU A 545 11.22 12.50 12.20
N ARG A 546 11.43 11.19 12.07
CA ARG A 546 10.49 10.25 11.47
C ARG A 546 10.50 8.90 12.19
N PRO A 547 9.34 8.23 12.31
CA PRO A 547 9.30 6.87 12.81
C PRO A 547 10.01 5.94 11.83
N VAL A 548 10.75 4.97 12.36
CA VAL A 548 11.29 3.85 11.59
C VAL A 548 10.17 2.80 11.49
N ILE A 549 9.81 2.39 10.28
CA ILE A 549 8.73 1.44 10.04
C ILE A 549 9.29 0.15 9.45
N LEU A 550 9.08 -0.98 10.12
CA LEU A 550 9.40 -2.31 9.61
C LEU A 550 8.11 -3.10 9.43
N ASN A 551 7.80 -3.50 8.20
CA ASN A 551 6.65 -4.34 7.88
C ASN A 551 5.33 -3.84 8.48
N GLY A 552 5.11 -2.52 8.43
CA GLY A 552 3.90 -1.87 8.93
C GLY A 552 3.85 -1.70 10.46
N VAL A 553 4.96 -1.89 11.17
CA VAL A 553 5.08 -1.67 12.61
C VAL A 553 6.13 -0.60 12.88
N ALA A 554 5.86 0.32 13.81
CA ALA A 554 6.85 1.32 14.22
C ALA A 554 7.91 0.67 15.14
N THR A 555 9.18 0.73 14.74
CA THR A 555 10.31 0.03 15.37
C THR A 555 11.43 0.97 15.82
N GLY A 556 11.15 2.26 15.94
CA GLY A 556 12.11 3.26 16.42
C GLY A 556 11.84 4.65 15.85
N ILE A 557 12.78 5.56 16.06
CA ILE A 557 12.75 6.92 15.51
C ILE A 557 14.12 7.22 14.91
N LEU A 558 14.13 7.77 13.69
CA LEU A 558 15.31 8.35 13.06
C LEU A 558 15.19 9.88 13.09
N ARG A 559 16.24 10.55 13.53
CA ARG A 559 16.37 12.01 13.54
C ARG A 559 17.68 12.45 12.90
N GLY A 560 17.71 13.68 12.44
CA GLY A 560 18.93 14.31 11.93
C GLY A 560 18.65 15.64 11.29
N ALA A 561 19.59 16.13 10.50
CA ALA A 561 19.38 17.27 9.62
C ALA A 561 19.96 16.99 8.24
N ALA A 562 19.41 17.65 7.21
CA ALA A 562 19.88 17.56 5.84
C ALA A 562 20.05 18.94 5.22
N THR A 563 21.08 19.11 4.40
CA THR A 563 21.28 20.28 3.53
C THR A 563 21.07 19.84 2.10
N VAL A 564 20.17 20.50 1.38
CA VAL A 564 19.91 20.28 -0.05
C VAL A 564 20.42 21.49 -0.83
N SER A 565 21.40 21.29 -1.71
CA SER A 565 22.00 22.37 -2.50
C SER A 565 22.24 21.99 -3.96
N PRO A 566 22.31 22.94 -4.91
CA PRO A 566 22.74 22.65 -6.27
C PRO A 566 24.22 22.21 -6.31
N SER A 567 24.55 21.20 -7.11
CA SER A 567 25.91 20.64 -7.19
C SER A 567 26.92 21.57 -7.88
N ASP A 568 26.45 22.48 -8.73
CA ASP A 568 27.30 23.46 -9.43
C ASP A 568 27.26 24.82 -8.72
N LYS A 569 28.44 25.33 -8.32
CA LYS A 569 28.64 26.69 -7.78
C LYS A 569 28.12 27.82 -8.72
N GLY A 570 27.78 27.49 -9.97
CA GLY A 570 27.24 28.40 -10.96
C GLY A 570 25.79 28.84 -10.72
N LEU A 571 25.06 28.23 -9.78
CA LEU A 571 23.70 28.68 -9.42
C LEU A 571 23.65 29.79 -8.35
N ALA A 572 24.76 30.11 -7.69
CA ALA A 572 24.86 31.24 -6.75
C ALA A 572 24.57 32.61 -7.42
N SER A 573 24.46 32.66 -8.75
CA SER A 573 24.05 33.88 -9.47
C SER A 573 22.54 34.15 -9.45
N TRP A 574 21.69 33.17 -9.11
CA TRP A 574 20.22 33.31 -9.08
C TRP A 574 19.69 33.80 -7.73
N GLU A 575 20.50 33.68 -6.68
CA GLU A 575 20.20 34.15 -5.32
C GLU A 575 20.40 35.66 -5.12
N LYS A 576 20.99 36.36 -6.10
CA LYS A 576 21.09 37.81 -5.99
C LYS A 576 19.76 38.41 -6.45
N PRO A 577 19.03 39.15 -5.59
CA PRO A 577 18.08 40.13 -6.09
C PRO A 577 18.83 40.91 -7.17
N SER A 578 18.21 41.14 -8.32
CA SER A 578 18.78 42.07 -9.28
C SER A 578 18.95 43.39 -8.53
N GLU A 579 20.15 43.67 -8.03
CA GLU A 579 20.53 45.03 -7.70
C GLU A 579 20.35 45.77 -9.01
N ALA A 580 19.31 46.60 -9.04
CA ALA A 580 19.10 47.52 -10.14
C ALA A 580 20.44 48.24 -10.32
N VAL A 581 21.13 47.96 -11.42
CA VAL A 581 22.30 48.72 -11.82
C VAL A 581 21.82 50.17 -11.91
N PRO A 582 22.29 51.09 -11.06
CA PRO A 582 21.85 52.48 -11.14
C PRO A 582 22.26 53.02 -12.51
N GLY A 583 21.29 53.24 -13.40
CA GLY A 583 21.51 53.93 -14.68
C GLY A 583 21.14 53.18 -15.97
N CYS A 584 20.51 52.01 -15.94
CA CYS A 584 20.06 51.38 -17.20
C CYS A 584 18.58 51.72 -17.51
N SER A 585 18.36 52.79 -18.26
CA SER A 585 17.06 53.15 -18.83
C SER A 585 16.85 52.46 -20.18
N CYS A 586 16.22 51.29 -20.18
CA CYS A 586 15.62 50.75 -21.40
C CYS A 586 14.11 50.92 -21.31
N ALA A 587 13.62 51.88 -22.09
CA ALA A 587 12.23 52.28 -22.17
C ALA A 587 11.34 51.16 -22.71
N ALA A 588 10.20 50.94 -22.05
CA ALA A 588 9.07 50.22 -22.61
C ALA A 588 8.32 51.13 -23.58
N MET A 589 7.88 50.56 -24.71
CA MET A 589 6.62 50.91 -25.35
C MET A 589 5.76 49.67 -25.44
#